data_AF-A0A379AL41-F1
#
_entry.id   AF-A0A379AL41-F1
#
_cell.length_a   1.000
_cell.length_b   1.000
_cell.length_c   1.000
_cell.angle_alpha   90.00
_cell.angle_beta   90.00
_cell.angle_gamma   90.00
#
_symmetry.space_group_name_H-M   'P 1'
#
loop_
_entity.id
_entity.type
_entity.pdbx_description
1 polymer ?
#
loop_
_entity_poly.entity_id
_entity_poly.type
_entity_poly.pdbx_seq_one_letter_code
_entity_poly.pdbx_strand_id
1 'polypeptide(L)'
;MQEPGLTALLTSETDQAIAGFTGSADRHQHQAGDVVHTRYIRKHSNSGLLAFTTLPLWSLNLLDHSEILVSWLNWFVDHAGIAERIIEPNAPSTDYTPDNYDLVVLLLLYAGSGMSLQALSEHNAVKLMFDVNSLDIVKRGEMLRQHDFINEADITATGKTCLQSSQYWAYAPLLSEQLRTGAL
;
A
#
# COMPACT_ATOMS: atom_id res chain seq x y z
N MET A 1 -27.68 8.29 29.60
CA MET A 1 -28.46 7.80 28.46
C MET A 1 -27.47 7.43 27.38
N GLN A 2 -27.55 6.22 26.84
CA GLN A 2 -26.68 5.79 25.74
C GLN A 2 -27.16 6.51 24.48
N GLU A 3 -26.28 7.25 23.80
CA GLU A 3 -26.67 7.91 22.55
C GLU A 3 -27.10 6.85 21.53
N PRO A 4 -28.20 7.10 20.79
CA PRO A 4 -28.67 6.17 19.77
C PRO A 4 -27.60 6.00 18.69
N GLY A 5 -27.26 4.75 18.38
CA GLY A 5 -26.32 4.45 17.29
C GLY A 5 -26.84 4.91 15.92
N LEU A 6 -25.96 5.00 14.93
CA LEU A 6 -26.29 5.50 13.57
C LEU A 6 -27.51 4.81 12.95
N THR A 7 -27.64 3.49 13.14
CA THR A 7 -28.79 2.71 12.66
C THR A 7 -30.11 3.17 13.26
N ALA A 8 -30.12 3.49 14.55
CA ALA A 8 -31.30 3.97 15.24
C ALA A 8 -31.77 5.32 14.68
N LEU A 9 -30.83 6.23 14.39
CA LEU A 9 -31.12 7.55 13.81
C LEU A 9 -31.77 7.47 12.43
N LEU A 10 -31.39 6.46 11.62
CA LEU A 10 -31.87 6.29 10.25
C LEU A 10 -33.01 5.28 10.10
N THR A 11 -33.57 4.79 11.22
CA THR A 11 -34.57 3.71 11.22
C THR A 11 -35.80 4.08 10.39
N SER A 12 -36.27 5.33 10.46
CA SER A 12 -37.44 5.78 9.69
C SER A 12 -37.19 5.94 8.19
N GLU A 13 -35.92 5.94 7.77
CA GLU A 13 -35.51 6.09 6.38
C GLU A 13 -35.10 4.77 5.73
N THR A 14 -35.12 3.67 6.48
CA THR A 14 -34.63 2.38 6.03
C THR A 14 -35.75 1.34 6.02
N ASP A 15 -36.16 0.91 4.82
CA ASP A 15 -37.20 -0.11 4.61
C ASP A 15 -36.63 -1.47 4.16
N GLN A 16 -35.31 -1.53 3.91
CA GLN A 16 -34.60 -2.71 3.42
C GLN A 16 -33.56 -3.21 4.41
N ALA A 17 -33.44 -4.54 4.48
CA ALA A 17 -32.53 -5.24 5.37
C ALA A 17 -31.72 -6.32 4.64
N ILE A 18 -30.54 -6.63 5.16
CA ILE A 18 -29.63 -7.62 4.56
C ILE A 18 -29.74 -8.97 5.27
N ALA A 19 -30.27 -9.99 4.58
CA ALA A 19 -30.30 -11.37 5.03
C ALA A 19 -29.11 -12.19 4.46
N GLY A 20 -28.37 -12.92 5.30
CA GLY A 20 -27.22 -13.73 4.85
C GLY A 20 -26.46 -14.49 5.95
N PHE A 21 -25.50 -15.33 5.56
CA PHE A 21 -24.64 -16.12 6.46
C PHE A 21 -23.52 -15.29 7.11
N THR A 22 -23.19 -15.61 8.37
CA THR A 22 -22.24 -14.88 9.23
C THR A 22 -20.78 -15.26 8.95
N GLY A 23 -20.04 -14.35 8.30
CA GLY A 23 -18.63 -14.09 8.67
C GLY A 23 -18.62 -13.02 9.76
N SER A 24 -17.62 -13.00 10.65
CA SER A 24 -17.60 -12.16 11.86
C SER A 24 -18.10 -10.75 11.60
N ALA A 25 -19.09 -10.30 12.35
CA ALA A 25 -19.49 -8.90 12.47
C ALA A 25 -20.12 -8.74 13.85
N ASP A 26 -19.79 -7.65 14.57
CA ASP A 26 -20.47 -7.34 15.82
C ASP A 26 -21.90 -6.87 15.54
N ARG A 27 -22.84 -7.82 15.63
CA ARG A 27 -24.26 -7.59 15.35
C ARG A 27 -24.86 -6.45 16.18
N HIS A 28 -24.32 -6.16 17.37
CA HIS A 28 -24.90 -5.17 18.27
C HIS A 28 -24.73 -3.73 17.77
N GLN A 29 -23.80 -3.48 16.84
CA GLN A 29 -23.51 -2.14 16.33
C GLN A 29 -24.24 -1.78 15.04
N HIS A 30 -24.85 -2.77 14.36
CA HIS A 30 -25.51 -2.61 13.05
C HIS A 30 -26.98 -3.02 13.07
N GLN A 31 -27.54 -3.17 14.26
CA GLN A 31 -28.93 -3.57 14.44
C GLN A 31 -29.79 -2.35 14.78
N ALA A 32 -31.01 -2.33 14.23
CA ALA A 32 -32.11 -1.54 14.76
C ALA A 32 -33.20 -2.53 15.17
N GLY A 33 -33.42 -2.70 16.48
CA GLY A 33 -34.27 -3.77 17.00
C GLY A 33 -33.70 -5.15 16.66
N ASP A 34 -34.47 -5.96 15.91
CA ASP A 34 -34.08 -7.31 15.49
C ASP A 34 -33.46 -7.39 14.08
N VAL A 35 -33.29 -6.25 13.39
CA VAL A 35 -32.97 -6.20 11.94
C VAL A 35 -31.56 -5.66 11.69
N VAL A 36 -30.84 -6.25 10.71
CA VAL A 36 -29.46 -5.86 10.32
C VAL A 36 -29.45 -5.07 9.01
N HIS A 37 -28.78 -3.91 9.02
CA HIS A 37 -28.72 -3.00 7.86
C HIS A 37 -27.34 -2.88 7.21
N THR A 38 -26.29 -3.42 7.84
CA THR A 38 -24.93 -3.36 7.28
C THR A 38 -24.20 -4.68 7.48
N ARG A 39 -23.48 -5.11 6.44
CA ARG A 39 -22.60 -6.29 6.46
C ARG A 39 -21.27 -5.97 5.81
N TYR A 40 -20.21 -6.53 6.34
CA TYR A 40 -18.90 -6.49 5.72
C TYR A 40 -18.35 -7.91 5.59
N ILE A 41 -17.51 -8.13 4.59
CA ILE A 41 -16.89 -9.43 4.31
C ILE A 41 -15.39 -9.20 4.22
N ARG A 42 -14.64 -9.81 5.14
CA ARG A 42 -13.18 -9.87 5.05
C ARG A 42 -12.80 -10.98 4.07
N LYS A 43 -11.99 -10.67 3.07
CA LYS A 43 -11.40 -11.65 2.15
C LYS A 43 -9.88 -11.70 2.36
N HIS A 44 -9.26 -12.84 2.00
CA HIS A 44 -7.87 -13.23 2.27
C HIS A 44 -6.85 -12.11 2.00
N SER A 45 -5.65 -12.21 2.60
CA SER A 45 -4.53 -11.23 2.64
C SER A 45 -4.20 -10.40 1.38
N ASN A 46 -4.67 -10.78 0.19
CA ASN A 46 -4.48 -10.06 -1.07
C ASN A 46 -5.77 -9.45 -1.67
N SER A 47 -6.84 -9.34 -0.90
CA SER A 47 -8.12 -8.77 -1.35
C SER A 47 -8.64 -7.74 -0.34
N GLY A 48 -9.09 -6.59 -0.84
CA GLY A 48 -9.55 -5.46 -0.01
C GLY A 48 -10.85 -5.73 0.75
N LEU A 49 -11.28 -4.72 1.52
CA LEU A 49 -12.55 -4.73 2.26
C LEU A 49 -13.73 -4.52 1.31
N LEU A 50 -14.75 -5.37 1.44
CA LEU A 50 -16.04 -5.18 0.78
C LEU A 50 -17.14 -5.04 1.84
N ALA A 51 -17.82 -3.90 1.83
CA ALA A 51 -18.94 -3.60 2.73
C ALA A 51 -20.19 -3.25 1.93
N PHE A 52 -21.33 -3.74 2.40
CA PHE A 52 -22.66 -3.46 1.84
C PHE A 52 -23.55 -2.93 2.95
N THR A 53 -24.18 -1.79 2.72
CA THR A 53 -25.11 -1.16 3.66
C THR A 53 -26.38 -0.72 2.96
N THR A 54 -27.52 -0.87 3.63
CA THR A 54 -28.80 -0.28 3.22
C THR A 54 -29.08 1.05 3.92
N LEU A 55 -28.17 1.51 4.80
CA LEU A 55 -28.30 2.79 5.47
C LEU A 55 -28.08 3.96 4.50
N PRO A 56 -28.94 4.99 4.52
CA PRO A 56 -28.78 6.19 3.71
C PRO A 56 -27.68 7.11 4.32
N LEU A 57 -26.41 6.79 4.05
CA LEU A 57 -25.25 7.55 4.57
C LEU A 57 -25.20 9.03 4.11
N TRP A 58 -26.03 9.39 3.14
CA TRP A 58 -26.19 10.75 2.61
C TRP A 58 -27.45 11.45 3.13
N SER A 59 -28.13 10.87 4.12
CA SER A 59 -29.32 11.49 4.72
C SER A 59 -28.99 12.84 5.33
N LEU A 60 -29.88 13.82 5.13
CA LEU A 60 -29.78 15.14 5.76
C LEU A 60 -29.89 15.04 7.28
N ASN A 61 -30.53 14.00 7.82
CA ASN A 61 -30.62 13.77 9.26
C ASN A 61 -29.25 13.49 9.89
N LEU A 62 -28.23 13.14 9.09
CA LEU A 62 -26.87 12.93 9.58
C LEU A 62 -26.04 14.21 9.69
N LEU A 63 -26.52 15.34 9.14
CA LEU A 63 -25.80 16.62 9.20
C LEU A 63 -25.62 17.07 10.66
N ASP A 64 -26.66 16.89 11.48
CA ASP A 64 -26.65 17.24 12.91
C ASP A 64 -25.99 16.15 13.78
N HIS A 65 -25.65 15.01 13.19
CA HIS A 65 -25.06 13.83 13.87
C HIS A 65 -23.76 13.37 13.21
N SER A 66 -22.99 14.32 12.67
CA SER A 66 -21.74 14.03 11.93
C SER A 66 -20.71 13.26 12.75
N GLU A 67 -20.62 13.50 14.06
CA GLU A 67 -19.73 12.76 14.96
C GLU A 67 -20.07 11.27 15.03
N ILE A 68 -21.38 10.95 15.08
CA ILE A 68 -21.87 9.56 15.10
C ILE A 68 -21.58 8.87 13.76
N LEU A 69 -21.74 9.58 12.64
CA LEU A 69 -21.39 9.08 11.32
C LEU A 69 -19.89 8.80 11.19
N VAL A 70 -19.04 9.75 11.59
CA VAL A 70 -17.58 9.58 11.55
C VAL A 70 -17.11 8.45 12.45
N SER A 71 -17.65 8.36 13.67
CA SER A 71 -17.36 7.27 14.60
C SER A 71 -17.73 5.91 14.00
N TRP A 72 -18.90 5.81 13.38
CA TRP A 72 -19.36 4.61 12.71
C TRP A 72 -18.49 4.23 11.49
N LEU A 73 -18.03 5.22 10.70
CA LEU A 73 -17.10 5.00 9.59
C LEU A 73 -15.72 4.54 10.05
N ASN A 74 -15.17 5.17 11.10
CA ASN A 74 -13.89 4.77 11.69
C ASN A 74 -13.96 3.35 12.26
N TRP A 75 -15.08 2.99 12.88
CA TRP A 75 -15.32 1.63 13.33
C TRP A 75 -15.19 0.61 12.19
N PHE A 76 -15.66 0.90 10.96
CA PHE A 76 -15.44 -0.02 9.83
C PHE A 76 -13.97 -0.23 9.51
N VAL A 77 -13.20 0.87 9.54
CA VAL A 77 -11.77 0.84 9.25
C VAL A 77 -11.05 0.02 10.31
N ASP A 78 -11.35 0.25 11.59
CA ASP A 78 -10.75 -0.48 12.71
C ASP A 78 -11.12 -1.97 12.67
N HIS A 79 -12.40 -2.27 12.40
CA HIS A 79 -12.91 -3.63 12.40
C HIS A 79 -12.48 -4.46 11.19
N ALA A 80 -12.19 -3.80 10.06
CA ALA A 80 -11.53 -4.44 8.92
C ALA A 80 -10.10 -4.91 9.27
N GLY A 81 -9.52 -4.34 10.33
CA GLY A 81 -8.15 -4.53 10.74
C GLY A 81 -7.18 -3.79 9.84
N ILE A 82 -6.02 -3.44 10.37
CA ILE A 82 -4.92 -2.96 9.56
C ILE A 82 -4.30 -4.18 8.90
N ALA A 83 -4.10 -4.14 7.58
CA ALA A 83 -3.24 -5.11 6.92
C ALA A 83 -1.82 -4.87 7.43
N GLU A 84 -1.44 -5.55 8.51
CA GLU A 84 -0.06 -5.62 8.91
C GLU A 84 0.70 -6.29 7.77
N ARG A 85 1.76 -5.63 7.32
CA ARG A 85 2.69 -6.18 6.35
C ARG A 85 3.26 -7.43 7.03
N ILE A 86 2.73 -8.60 6.68
CA ILE A 86 3.38 -9.85 7.03
C ILE A 86 4.67 -9.81 6.24
N ILE A 87 5.75 -9.38 6.91
CA ILE A 87 7.09 -9.75 6.49
C ILE A 87 7.10 -11.24 6.74
N GLU A 88 6.64 -12.03 5.77
CA GLU A 88 7.02 -13.43 5.76
C GLU A 88 8.54 -13.39 5.82
N PRO A 89 9.18 -14.04 6.80
CA PRO A 89 10.61 -14.27 6.70
C PRO A 89 10.73 -15.12 5.45
N ASN A 90 11.02 -14.47 4.32
CA ASN A 90 11.31 -15.15 3.09
C ASN A 90 12.43 -16.11 3.45
N ALA A 91 12.09 -17.40 3.53
CA ALA A 91 13.09 -18.42 3.35
C ALA A 91 13.84 -18.00 2.08
N PRO A 92 15.17 -17.86 2.10
CA PRO A 92 15.90 -17.34 0.97
C PRO A 92 15.60 -18.24 -0.22
N SER A 93 14.66 -17.81 -1.07
CA SER A 93 14.42 -18.45 -2.34
C SER A 93 15.65 -18.06 -3.16
N THR A 94 16.47 -19.05 -3.46
CA THR A 94 17.70 -18.93 -4.25
C THR A 94 17.48 -18.44 -5.68
N ASP A 95 16.21 -18.20 -6.08
CA ASP A 95 15.81 -17.97 -7.48
C ASP A 95 15.19 -16.58 -7.73
N TYR A 96 15.46 -15.57 -6.88
CA TYR A 96 15.06 -14.20 -7.23
C TYR A 96 15.89 -13.69 -8.41
N THR A 97 15.21 -13.45 -9.54
CA THR A 97 15.81 -12.84 -10.73
C THR A 97 15.31 -11.41 -10.87
N PRO A 98 16.16 -10.38 -10.74
CA PRO A 98 15.78 -8.99 -10.91
C PRO A 98 15.08 -8.74 -12.24
N ASP A 99 13.94 -8.04 -12.21
CA ASP A 99 13.25 -7.61 -13.42
C ASP A 99 13.92 -6.36 -14.04
N ASN A 100 13.37 -5.85 -15.15
CA ASN A 100 13.93 -4.67 -15.81
C ASN A 100 13.95 -3.41 -14.92
N TYR A 101 12.94 -3.23 -14.07
CA TYR A 101 12.87 -2.07 -13.18
C TYR A 101 13.84 -2.21 -12.00
N ASP A 102 14.02 -3.43 -11.49
CA ASP A 102 15.04 -3.73 -10.49
C ASP A 102 16.45 -3.44 -11.01
N LEU A 103 16.71 -3.83 -12.27
CA LEU A 103 17.97 -3.52 -12.94
C LEU A 103 18.18 -2.00 -13.11
N VAL A 104 17.12 -1.23 -13.37
CA VAL A 104 17.19 0.24 -13.38
C VAL A 104 17.49 0.79 -11.98
N VAL A 105 16.92 0.22 -10.91
CA VAL A 105 17.26 0.62 -9.53
C VAL A 105 18.72 0.31 -9.21
N LEU A 106 19.24 -0.85 -9.61
CA LEU A 106 20.66 -1.20 -9.47
C LEU A 106 21.55 -0.24 -10.28
N LEU A 107 21.14 0.14 -11.49
CA LEU A 107 21.83 1.12 -12.31
C LEU A 107 21.90 2.49 -11.64
N LEU A 108 20.77 2.97 -11.10
CA LEU A 108 20.68 4.25 -10.38
C LEU A 108 21.56 4.25 -9.13
N LEU A 109 21.56 3.16 -8.35
CA LEU A 109 22.42 3.02 -7.18
C LEU A 109 23.90 3.05 -7.56
N TYR A 110 24.28 2.26 -8.57
CA TYR A 110 25.65 2.24 -9.08
C TYR A 110 26.09 3.63 -9.56
N ALA A 111 25.23 4.34 -10.28
CA ALA A 111 25.54 5.66 -10.80
C ALA A 111 25.54 6.75 -9.72
N GLY A 112 24.69 6.61 -8.70
CA GLY A 112 24.60 7.51 -7.55
C GLY A 112 25.82 7.49 -6.62
N SER A 113 26.64 6.43 -6.69
CA SER A 113 27.93 6.34 -6.00
C SER A 113 27.88 6.74 -4.52
N GLY A 114 27.07 6.04 -3.73
CA GLY A 114 26.90 6.27 -2.29
C GLY A 114 25.70 7.13 -1.89
N MET A 115 24.87 7.54 -2.85
CA MET A 115 23.54 8.08 -2.55
C MET A 115 22.60 6.98 -2.04
N SER A 116 21.78 7.31 -1.03
CA SER A 116 20.71 6.42 -0.60
C SER A 116 19.61 6.32 -1.66
N LEU A 117 18.82 5.24 -1.62
CA LEU A 117 17.65 5.06 -2.49
C LEU A 117 16.67 6.24 -2.40
N GLN A 118 16.48 6.79 -1.19
CA GLN A 118 15.64 7.96 -0.97
C GLN A 118 16.24 9.20 -1.64
N ALA A 119 17.54 9.45 -1.44
CA ALA A 119 18.23 10.57 -2.07
C ALA A 119 18.17 10.49 -3.61
N LEU A 120 18.32 9.28 -4.18
CA LEU A 120 18.17 9.04 -5.62
C LEU A 120 16.75 9.33 -6.11
N SER A 121 15.74 8.89 -5.37
CA SER A 121 14.33 9.15 -5.71
C SER A 121 14.00 10.65 -5.70
N GLU A 122 14.71 11.43 -4.89
CA GLU A 122 14.51 12.86 -4.75
C GLU A 122 15.37 13.69 -5.70
N HIS A 123 16.43 13.09 -6.28
CA HIS A 123 17.42 13.75 -7.11
C HIS A 123 16.81 14.31 -8.41
N ASN A 124 17.05 15.59 -8.69
CA ASN A 124 16.42 16.31 -9.82
C ASN A 124 16.72 15.67 -11.18
N ALA A 125 17.98 15.29 -11.44
CA ALA A 125 18.33 14.64 -12.71
C ALA A 125 17.63 13.28 -12.88
N VAL A 126 17.45 12.52 -11.79
CA VAL A 126 16.75 11.23 -11.82
C VAL A 126 15.27 11.44 -12.16
N LYS A 127 14.61 12.42 -11.52
CA LYS A 127 13.21 12.76 -11.79
C LYS A 127 12.95 13.23 -13.23
N LEU A 128 13.97 13.81 -13.88
CA LEU A 128 13.85 14.28 -15.26
C LEU A 128 14.02 13.14 -16.29
N MET A 129 14.75 12.08 -15.93
CA MET A 129 15.04 10.96 -16.81
C MET A 129 14.14 9.74 -16.58
N PHE A 130 13.60 9.59 -15.37
CA PHE A 130 12.85 8.41 -14.93
C PHE A 130 11.53 8.82 -14.28
N ASP A 131 10.48 8.06 -14.56
CA ASP A 131 9.25 8.11 -13.78
C ASP A 131 9.47 7.39 -12.43
N VAL A 132 9.88 8.16 -11.43
CA VAL A 132 10.21 7.66 -10.08
C VAL A 132 9.01 7.03 -9.39
N ASN A 133 7.78 7.48 -9.70
CA ASN A 133 6.57 6.92 -9.10
C ASN A 133 6.31 5.51 -9.62
N SER A 134 6.43 5.31 -10.93
CA SER A 134 6.29 3.99 -11.55
C SER A 134 7.47 3.05 -11.22
N LEU A 135 8.65 3.62 -10.97
CA LEU A 135 9.85 2.84 -10.64
C LEU A 135 9.78 2.23 -9.23
N ASP A 136 9.09 2.89 -8.28
CA ASP A 136 8.93 2.43 -6.89
C ASP A 136 10.28 2.03 -6.25
N ILE A 137 11.25 2.94 -6.35
CA ILE A 137 12.67 2.73 -5.98
C ILE A 137 12.81 2.17 -4.56
N VAL A 138 12.01 2.67 -3.61
CA VAL A 138 12.10 2.29 -2.20
C VAL A 138 11.66 0.84 -2.01
N LYS A 139 10.49 0.46 -2.53
CA LYS A 139 9.96 -0.90 -2.39
C LYS A 139 10.83 -1.93 -3.11
N ARG A 140 11.33 -1.60 -4.30
CA ARG A 140 12.25 -2.48 -5.04
C ARG A 140 13.59 -2.63 -4.33
N GLY A 141 14.07 -1.54 -3.73
CA GLY A 141 15.25 -1.57 -2.87
C GLY A 141 15.12 -2.55 -1.70
N GLU A 142 13.96 -2.63 -1.06
CA GLU A 142 13.70 -3.61 0.01
C GLU A 142 13.86 -5.05 -0.51
N MET A 143 13.27 -5.37 -1.67
CA MET A 143 13.37 -6.70 -2.30
C MET A 143 14.82 -7.03 -2.69
N LEU A 144 15.50 -6.09 -3.36
CA LEU A 144 16.90 -6.25 -3.76
C LEU A 144 17.82 -6.46 -2.55
N ARG A 145 17.52 -5.83 -1.41
CA ARG A 145 18.27 -6.02 -0.16
C ARG A 145 18.03 -7.39 0.45
N GLN A 146 16.79 -7.87 0.44
CA GLN A 146 16.44 -9.20 0.94
C GLN A 146 17.15 -10.33 0.17
N HIS A 147 17.46 -10.10 -1.11
CA HIS A 147 18.15 -11.07 -1.97
C HIS A 147 19.64 -10.76 -2.19
N ASP A 148 20.26 -9.95 -1.34
CA ASP A 148 21.72 -9.66 -1.35
C ASP A 148 22.25 -9.02 -2.65
N PHE A 149 21.40 -8.29 -3.39
CA PHE A 149 21.86 -7.47 -4.53
C PHE A 149 22.34 -6.09 -4.07
N ILE A 150 21.83 -5.58 -2.96
CA ILE A 150 22.23 -4.30 -2.34
C ILE A 150 22.35 -4.46 -0.82
N ASN A 151 23.19 -3.67 -0.18
CA ASN A 151 23.29 -3.57 1.29
C ASN A 151 22.96 -2.14 1.76
N GLU A 152 23.21 -1.82 3.03
CA GLU A 152 22.91 -0.50 3.58
C GLU A 152 23.79 0.63 3.01
N ALA A 153 24.96 0.30 2.48
CA ALA A 153 25.94 1.25 1.97
C ALA A 153 25.90 1.40 0.45
N ASP A 154 25.79 0.29 -0.30
CA ASP A 154 25.86 0.27 -1.76
C ASP A 154 25.39 -1.07 -2.38
N ILE A 155 25.51 -1.19 -3.70
CA ILE A 155 25.38 -2.42 -4.47
C ILE A 155 26.40 -3.48 -4.02
N THR A 156 25.96 -4.74 -3.89
CA THR A 156 26.85 -5.86 -3.55
C THR A 156 27.60 -6.37 -4.78
N ALA A 157 28.51 -7.32 -4.60
CA ALA A 157 29.16 -8.01 -5.72
C ALA A 157 28.14 -8.72 -6.63
N THR A 158 27.15 -9.41 -6.03
CA THR A 158 26.05 -10.07 -6.74
C THR A 158 25.23 -9.07 -7.54
N GLY A 159 24.84 -7.95 -6.93
CA GLY A 159 24.19 -6.82 -7.57
C GLY A 159 24.94 -6.31 -8.79
N LYS A 160 26.24 -6.07 -8.61
CA LYS A 160 27.10 -5.54 -9.66
C LYS A 160 27.25 -6.51 -10.83
N THR A 161 27.47 -7.80 -10.56
CA THR A 161 27.57 -8.81 -11.62
C THR A 161 26.25 -8.94 -12.40
N CYS A 162 25.12 -8.91 -11.70
CA CYS A 162 23.80 -8.93 -12.33
C CYS A 162 23.55 -7.69 -13.20
N LEU A 163 23.93 -6.51 -12.72
CA LEU A 163 23.82 -5.28 -13.49
C LEU A 163 24.73 -5.32 -14.73
N GLN A 164 25.97 -5.79 -14.57
CA GLN A 164 26.97 -5.88 -15.65
C GLN A 164 26.58 -6.86 -16.76
N SER A 165 25.84 -7.92 -16.43
CA SER A 165 25.31 -8.86 -17.43
C SER A 165 24.03 -8.35 -18.12
N SER A 166 23.43 -7.26 -17.64
CA SER A 166 22.21 -6.70 -18.20
C SER A 166 22.45 -5.79 -19.40
N GLN A 167 21.40 -5.59 -20.20
CA GLN A 167 21.38 -4.62 -21.31
C GLN A 167 21.61 -3.16 -20.85
N TYR A 168 21.40 -2.86 -19.57
CA TYR A 168 21.48 -1.50 -19.05
C TYR A 168 22.90 -1.08 -18.65
N TRP A 169 23.84 -2.03 -18.54
CA TRP A 169 25.22 -1.74 -18.15
C TRP A 169 25.90 -0.71 -19.04
N ALA A 170 25.58 -0.71 -20.34
CA ALA A 170 26.14 0.23 -21.31
C ALA A 170 25.87 1.70 -20.94
N TYR A 171 24.80 1.98 -20.17
CA TYR A 171 24.43 3.33 -19.76
C TYR A 171 25.09 3.77 -18.44
N ALA A 172 25.71 2.85 -17.69
CA ALA A 172 26.25 3.15 -16.37
C ALA A 172 27.28 4.30 -16.36
N PRO A 173 28.28 4.34 -17.28
CA PRO A 173 29.28 5.41 -17.27
C PRO A 173 28.67 6.79 -17.56
N LEU A 174 27.74 6.85 -18.52
CA LEU A 174 27.08 8.10 -18.90
C LEU A 174 26.21 8.62 -17.76
N LEU A 175 25.41 7.73 -17.16
CA LEU A 175 24.53 8.09 -16.07
C LEU A 175 25.31 8.54 -14.82
N SER A 176 26.41 7.87 -14.48
CA SER A 176 27.30 8.31 -13.39
C SER A 176 27.79 9.74 -13.60
N GLU A 177 28.17 10.09 -14.83
CA GLU A 177 28.66 11.44 -15.13
C GLU A 177 27.52 12.47 -15.07
N GLN A 178 26.33 12.15 -15.57
CA GLN A 178 25.15 13.01 -15.49
C GLN A 178 24.72 13.26 -14.04
N LEU A 179 24.72 12.24 -13.19
CA LEU A 179 24.40 12.39 -11.77
C LEU A 179 25.47 13.16 -10.99
N ARG A 180 26.74 13.01 -11.36
CA ARG A 180 27.85 13.75 -10.73
C ARG A 180 27.87 15.22 -11.11
N THR A 181 27.57 15.55 -12.37
CA THR A 181 27.70 16.92 -12.91
C THR A 181 26.40 17.70 -12.90
N GLY A 182 25.25 17.02 -12.80
CA GLY A 182 23.92 17.62 -12.96
C GLY A 182 23.63 18.07 -14.39
N ALA A 183 24.50 17.75 -15.35
CA ALA A 183 24.28 18.02 -16.76
C ALA A 183 23.40 16.93 -17.36
N LEU A 184 22.28 17.33 -17.97
CA LEU A 184 21.41 16.46 -18.75
C LEU A 184 21.80 16.48 -20.22
#